data_AF-A0A5P5ZEU5-F1
#
_entry.id   AF-A0A5P5ZEU5-F1
#
_cell.length_a   1.000
_cell.length_b   1.000
_cell.length_c   1.000
_cell.angle_alpha   90.00
_cell.angle_beta   90.00
_cell.angle_gamma   90.00
#
_symmetry.space_group_name_H-M   'P 1'
#
loop_
_entity.id
_entity.type
_entity.pdbx_description
1 polymer ?
#
loop_
_entity_poly.entity_id
_entity_poly.type
_entity_poly.pdbx_seq_one_letter_code
_entity_poly.pdbx_strand_id
1 'polypeptide(L)'
;MNFFGKKQESPSGDEVIADGTNDLRFDDAKSDYLYLDLLPEEMPDEQWAKIKVMMNFFKTNHHSPAVITGDLELDATARFLNYRDKKQLFLAPTSYHNFYDELHHRGSGISPQANLASQLQAHLTAKTVPGSKNTRYMDAENQVVLKIERDRKKRVRQISYFKDGRLTREDQYDDHERLFVSDYYAQMPNLQRMTLTEPLFQTTSIQGLILNRSGVAVVNGLPLTQQYWLNNSAGEPIKLFTDMNEILVWWLVNNFVHTDRKLYVDVSSEIFPALVQLPEMQSHLIPIVHDGADAEALQTMSTSVFLISQQFSSVAKQLRQSRDVKVIESWYQFMS
;
A
#
# COMPACT_ATOMS: atom_id res chain seq x y z
N MET A 1 -10.55 -48.02 -33.70
CA MET A 1 -10.14 -46.60 -33.70
C MET A 1 -9.32 -46.37 -32.45
N ASN A 2 -8.03 -46.11 -32.63
CA ASN A 2 -7.12 -45.70 -31.56
C ASN A 2 -7.30 -44.21 -31.30
N PHE A 3 -7.50 -43.83 -30.04
CA PHE A 3 -7.16 -42.49 -29.54
C PHE A 3 -6.54 -42.64 -28.15
N PHE A 4 -5.28 -43.09 -28.12
CA PHE A 4 -4.38 -42.85 -27.00
C PHE A 4 -3.79 -41.45 -27.17
N GLY A 5 -4.15 -40.54 -26.26
CA GLY A 5 -3.54 -39.23 -26.10
C GLY A 5 -3.00 -39.10 -24.69
N LYS A 6 -1.66 -39.13 -24.60
CA LYS A 6 -0.76 -39.01 -23.45
C LYS A 6 -1.31 -38.35 -22.18
N LYS A 7 -1.16 -39.07 -21.05
CA LYS A 7 -0.96 -38.47 -19.72
C LYS A 7 0.17 -37.44 -19.83
N GLN A 8 -0.15 -36.18 -19.61
CA GLN A 8 0.85 -35.17 -19.28
C GLN A 8 1.04 -35.28 -17.77
N GLU A 9 2.16 -35.87 -17.36
CA GLU A 9 2.63 -35.80 -15.98
C GLU A 9 2.86 -34.32 -15.66
N SER A 10 2.05 -33.79 -14.74
CA SER A 10 2.35 -32.53 -14.09
C SER A 10 3.70 -32.67 -13.39
N PRO A 11 4.65 -31.74 -13.57
CA PRO A 11 5.88 -31.78 -12.81
C PRO A 11 5.53 -31.61 -11.34
N SER A 12 5.70 -32.69 -10.58
CA SER A 12 5.74 -32.71 -9.13
C SER A 12 6.91 -31.85 -8.67
N GLY A 13 6.60 -30.72 -8.05
CA GLY A 13 7.61 -29.82 -7.50
C GLY A 13 7.02 -28.64 -6.73
N ASP A 14 5.82 -28.79 -6.18
CA ASP A 14 5.33 -27.84 -5.17
C ASP A 14 5.69 -28.42 -3.81
N GLU A 15 6.80 -27.93 -3.24
CA GLU A 15 6.95 -27.97 -1.79
C GLU A 15 5.71 -27.30 -1.20
N VAL A 16 4.95 -28.09 -0.43
CA VAL A 16 3.77 -27.62 0.31
C VAL A 16 4.25 -26.60 1.33
N ILE A 17 4.25 -25.33 0.93
CA ILE A 17 4.43 -24.21 1.84
C ILE A 17 3.15 -24.13 2.66
N ALA A 18 3.33 -24.10 3.98
CA ALA A 18 2.30 -24.27 4.99
C ALA A 18 0.96 -23.57 4.64
N ASP A 19 -0.11 -24.36 4.73
CA ASP A 19 -1.52 -24.01 4.58
C ASP A 19 -1.84 -22.63 5.21
N GLY A 20 -2.07 -21.61 4.38
CA GLY A 20 -2.47 -20.26 4.80
C GLY A 20 -1.74 -19.10 4.14
N THR A 21 -0.52 -19.28 3.61
CA THR A 21 0.23 -18.20 2.94
C THR A 21 0.07 -18.16 1.42
N ASN A 22 -0.49 -19.20 0.81
CA ASN A 22 -0.71 -19.23 -0.65
C ASN A 22 -1.69 -18.17 -1.13
N ASP A 23 -2.63 -17.77 -0.27
CA ASP A 23 -3.51 -16.63 -0.53
C ASP A 23 -2.68 -15.34 -0.75
N LEU A 24 -1.46 -15.23 -0.19
CA LEU A 24 -0.63 -14.01 -0.05
C LEU A 24 0.30 -13.69 -1.24
N ARG A 25 0.18 -14.41 -2.37
CA ARG A 25 1.08 -14.29 -3.53
C ARG A 25 0.53 -13.46 -4.70
N PHE A 26 1.43 -12.84 -5.48
CA PHE A 26 1.14 -12.20 -6.76
C PHE A 26 0.68 -13.23 -7.79
N ASP A 27 -0.36 -12.89 -8.55
CA ASP A 27 -0.79 -13.68 -9.72
C ASP A 27 0.02 -13.30 -10.99
N ASP A 28 0.79 -12.19 -10.96
CA ASP A 28 1.53 -11.68 -12.13
C ASP A 28 3.01 -12.10 -12.14
N ALA A 29 3.29 -13.34 -12.54
CA ALA A 29 4.63 -13.96 -12.43
C ALA A 29 5.69 -13.53 -13.49
N LYS A 30 5.42 -12.53 -14.35
CA LYS A 30 6.20 -12.34 -15.60
C LYS A 30 7.09 -11.10 -15.70
N SER A 31 6.97 -10.12 -14.80
CA SER A 31 7.65 -8.82 -14.91
C SER A 31 8.53 -8.53 -13.70
N ASP A 32 9.54 -7.67 -13.85
CA ASP A 32 10.17 -7.00 -12.70
C ASP A 32 9.22 -5.91 -12.17
N TYR A 33 9.55 -5.28 -11.04
CA TYR A 33 8.66 -4.36 -10.35
C TYR A 33 9.35 -3.06 -9.96
N LEU A 34 8.68 -1.93 -10.19
CA LEU A 34 9.00 -0.64 -9.59
C LEU A 34 8.11 -0.44 -8.35
N TYR A 35 8.74 -0.29 -7.20
CA TYR A 35 8.04 0.06 -5.96
C TYR A 35 8.00 1.57 -5.76
N LEU A 36 6.83 2.07 -5.35
CA LEU A 36 6.59 3.44 -4.93
C LEU A 36 5.89 3.39 -3.56
N ASP A 37 6.24 4.26 -2.62
CA ASP A 37 5.54 4.25 -1.32
C ASP A 37 4.05 4.58 -1.50
N LEU A 38 3.74 5.67 -2.21
CA LEU A 38 2.39 6.18 -2.43
C LEU A 38 2.22 6.67 -3.87
N LEU A 39 1.01 6.55 -4.41
CA LEU A 39 0.60 7.20 -5.65
C LEU A 39 -0.42 8.33 -5.35
N PRO A 40 0.00 9.57 -5.04
CA PRO A 40 -0.90 10.62 -4.54
C PRO A 40 -1.98 11.05 -5.55
N GLU A 41 -3.10 11.61 -5.08
CA GLU A 41 -4.22 12.07 -5.93
C GLU A 41 -3.76 13.15 -6.94
N GLU A 42 -2.92 14.05 -6.45
CA GLU A 42 -2.20 15.04 -7.24
C GLU A 42 -0.71 14.79 -7.04
N MET A 43 0.00 14.51 -8.14
CA MET A 43 1.40 14.14 -8.09
C MET A 43 2.26 15.38 -7.84
N PRO A 44 3.06 15.43 -6.77
CA PRO A 44 4.06 16.47 -6.60
C PRO A 44 5.04 16.47 -7.77
N ASP A 45 5.50 17.65 -8.19
CA ASP A 45 6.40 17.82 -9.36
C ASP A 45 7.68 16.98 -9.22
N GLU A 46 8.24 16.92 -8.01
CA GLU A 46 9.42 16.11 -7.71
C GLU A 46 9.16 14.61 -7.94
N GLN A 47 8.08 14.06 -7.39
CA GLN A 47 7.75 12.65 -7.55
C GLN A 47 7.45 12.33 -9.03
N TRP A 48 6.77 13.25 -9.73
CA TRP A 48 6.54 13.14 -11.16
C TRP A 48 7.85 13.07 -11.94
N ALA A 49 8.79 13.97 -11.66
CA ALA A 49 10.10 14.01 -12.31
C ALA A 49 10.91 12.73 -12.07
N LYS A 50 10.94 12.24 -10.83
CA LYS A 50 11.61 10.97 -10.46
C LYS A 50 11.03 9.77 -11.23
N ILE A 51 9.70 9.63 -11.25
CA ILE A 51 9.02 8.57 -12.02
C ILE A 51 9.35 8.69 -13.51
N LYS A 52 9.33 9.91 -14.07
CA LYS A 52 9.61 10.14 -15.49
C LYS A 52 11.03 9.71 -15.89
N VAL A 53 12.03 9.99 -15.06
CA VAL A 53 13.41 9.49 -15.26
C VAL A 53 13.42 7.97 -15.33
N MET A 54 12.73 7.31 -14.40
CA MET A 54 12.67 5.85 -14.36
C MET A 54 11.98 5.27 -15.60
N MET A 55 10.88 5.86 -16.04
CA MET A 55 10.17 5.43 -17.24
C MET A 55 10.99 5.64 -18.52
N ASN A 56 11.76 6.73 -18.62
CA ASN A 56 12.73 6.94 -19.70
C ASN A 56 13.83 5.87 -19.71
N PHE A 57 14.38 5.56 -18.54
CA PHE A 57 15.38 4.50 -18.38
C PHE A 57 14.82 3.14 -18.85
N PHE A 58 13.63 2.76 -18.37
CA PHE A 58 13.00 1.49 -18.74
C PHE A 58 12.68 1.41 -20.23
N LYS A 59 12.14 2.49 -20.82
CA LYS A 59 11.85 2.58 -22.24
C LYS A 59 13.10 2.38 -23.10
N THR A 60 14.22 3.00 -22.71
CA THR A 60 15.51 2.89 -23.42
C THR A 60 16.09 1.48 -23.34
N ASN A 61 15.83 0.77 -22.25
CA ASN A 61 16.28 -0.59 -22.03
C ASN A 61 15.25 -1.66 -22.47
N HIS A 62 14.20 -1.26 -23.21
CA HIS A 62 13.13 -2.15 -23.67
C HIS A 62 12.51 -3.00 -22.55
N HIS A 63 12.36 -2.38 -21.38
CA HIS A 63 11.83 -3.00 -20.18
C HIS A 63 10.58 -2.22 -19.72
N SER A 64 9.62 -2.91 -19.12
CA SER A 64 8.38 -2.30 -18.60
C SER A 64 8.00 -3.02 -17.32
N PRO A 65 8.55 -2.62 -16.17
CA PRO A 65 8.24 -3.28 -14.91
C PRO A 65 6.78 -3.00 -14.53
N ALA A 66 6.18 -3.94 -13.80
CA ALA A 66 4.95 -3.73 -13.06
C ALA A 66 5.17 -2.65 -11.98
N VAL A 67 4.12 -1.99 -11.53
CA VAL A 67 4.22 -0.99 -10.44
C VAL A 67 3.55 -1.54 -9.18
N ILE A 68 4.24 -1.44 -8.05
CA ILE A 68 3.72 -1.76 -6.72
C ILE A 68 3.62 -0.46 -5.92
N THR A 69 2.50 -0.22 -5.23
CA THR A 69 2.43 0.78 -4.16
C THR A 69 2.21 0.17 -2.78
N GLY A 70 2.82 0.80 -1.77
CA GLY A 70 2.87 0.30 -0.39
C GLY A 70 1.86 0.92 0.56
N ASP A 71 1.30 2.10 0.25
CA ASP A 71 0.40 2.87 1.14
C ASP A 71 -1.09 2.55 0.93
N LEU A 72 -1.93 2.92 1.92
CA LEU A 72 -3.38 2.71 1.90
C LEU A 72 -4.07 3.71 0.97
N GLU A 73 -4.56 3.21 -0.16
CA GLU A 73 -5.09 4.05 -1.24
C GLU A 73 -6.44 3.54 -1.75
N LEU A 74 -7.55 4.12 -1.30
CA LEU A 74 -8.92 3.65 -1.63
C LEU A 74 -9.32 3.71 -3.12
N ASP A 75 -8.51 4.29 -4.00
CA ASP A 75 -8.72 4.29 -5.46
C ASP A 75 -7.43 4.18 -6.28
N ALA A 76 -6.41 3.57 -5.68
CA ALA A 76 -5.06 3.42 -6.23
C ALA A 76 -5.08 2.93 -7.69
N THR A 77 -5.85 1.87 -7.97
CA THR A 77 -5.95 1.28 -9.32
C THR A 77 -6.49 2.28 -10.37
N ALA A 78 -7.61 2.95 -10.08
CA ALA A 78 -8.18 3.92 -11.01
C ALA A 78 -7.24 5.12 -11.23
N ARG A 79 -6.54 5.53 -10.17
CA ARG A 79 -5.55 6.60 -10.19
C ARG A 79 -4.33 6.23 -11.02
N PHE A 80 -3.80 5.02 -10.87
CA PHE A 80 -2.73 4.48 -11.69
C PHE A 80 -3.10 4.45 -13.17
N LEU A 81 -4.28 3.93 -13.52
CA LEU A 81 -4.76 3.91 -14.91
C LEU A 81 -4.86 5.33 -15.50
N ASN A 82 -5.26 6.31 -14.71
CA ASN A 82 -5.24 7.71 -15.14
C ASN A 82 -3.82 8.22 -15.43
N TYR A 83 -2.85 7.92 -14.58
CA TYR A 83 -1.45 8.29 -14.81
C TYR A 83 -0.82 7.57 -16.02
N ARG A 84 -1.13 6.30 -16.22
CA ARG A 84 -0.64 5.52 -17.38
C ARG A 84 -1.32 5.96 -18.68
N ASP A 85 -2.64 5.94 -18.73
CA ASP A 85 -3.37 6.02 -20.01
C ASP A 85 -3.67 7.46 -20.44
N LYS A 86 -3.96 8.36 -19.49
CA LYS A 86 -4.29 9.76 -19.81
C LYS A 86 -3.10 10.69 -19.70
N LYS A 87 -2.27 10.50 -18.69
CA LYS A 87 -1.08 11.33 -18.45
C LYS A 87 0.17 10.81 -19.13
N GLN A 88 0.16 9.55 -19.61
CA GLN A 88 1.31 8.91 -20.26
C GLN A 88 2.58 8.94 -19.40
N LEU A 89 2.41 8.93 -18.07
CA LEU A 89 3.54 8.93 -17.14
C LEU A 89 4.19 7.54 -17.10
N PHE A 90 3.38 6.49 -16.99
CA PHE A 90 3.84 5.10 -16.96
C PHE A 90 3.79 4.46 -18.35
N LEU A 91 4.67 3.48 -18.58
CA LEU A 91 4.72 2.72 -19.84
C LEU A 91 3.50 1.79 -19.98
N ALA A 92 3.07 1.54 -21.22
CA ALA A 92 2.08 0.52 -21.52
C ALA A 92 2.76 -0.66 -22.23
N PRO A 93 2.42 -1.93 -21.91
CA PRO A 93 1.41 -2.38 -20.95
C PRO A 93 2.00 -2.68 -19.56
N THR A 94 2.11 -1.70 -18.67
CA THR A 94 2.47 -1.94 -17.25
C THR A 94 1.25 -2.33 -16.43
N SER A 95 1.36 -3.43 -15.67
CA SER A 95 0.42 -3.86 -14.62
C SER A 95 0.67 -3.11 -13.31
N TYR A 96 -0.32 -3.14 -12.42
CA TYR A 96 -0.31 -2.38 -11.17
C TYR A 96 -0.86 -3.21 -10.02
N HIS A 97 -0.19 -3.11 -8.88
CA HIS A 97 -0.53 -3.77 -7.63
C HIS A 97 -0.46 -2.75 -6.50
N ASN A 98 -1.44 -2.76 -5.61
CA ASN A 98 -1.37 -2.03 -4.34
C ASN A 98 -1.44 -3.06 -3.21
N PHE A 99 -0.53 -2.96 -2.24
CA PHE A 99 -0.43 -3.92 -1.14
C PHE A 99 -1.77 -4.09 -0.38
N TYR A 100 -2.43 -2.98 -0.04
CA TYR A 100 -3.70 -3.02 0.69
C TYR A 100 -4.84 -3.56 -0.18
N ASP A 101 -4.89 -3.20 -1.47
CA ASP A 101 -5.86 -3.77 -2.41
C ASP A 101 -5.71 -5.29 -2.50
N GLU A 102 -4.48 -5.79 -2.59
CA GLU A 102 -4.17 -7.24 -2.63
C GLU A 102 -4.61 -7.94 -1.34
N LEU A 103 -4.54 -7.27 -0.18
CA LEU A 103 -5.12 -7.76 1.08
C LEU A 103 -6.67 -7.74 1.05
N HIS A 104 -7.25 -6.64 0.58
CA HIS A 104 -8.70 -6.46 0.53
C HIS A 104 -9.37 -7.44 -0.43
N HIS A 105 -8.76 -7.71 -1.58
CA HIS A 105 -9.36 -8.49 -2.68
C HIS A 105 -9.45 -9.99 -2.43
N ARG A 106 -9.02 -10.46 -1.25
CA ARG A 106 -9.04 -11.88 -0.88
C ARG A 106 -10.43 -12.37 -0.46
N GLY A 107 -10.61 -13.67 -0.61
CA GLY A 107 -11.81 -14.39 -0.21
C GLY A 107 -12.91 -14.39 -1.27
N SER A 108 -13.77 -15.40 -1.18
CA SER A 108 -14.96 -15.55 -2.02
C SER A 108 -16.17 -14.98 -1.28
N GLY A 109 -16.54 -13.72 -1.51
CA GLY A 109 -17.62 -13.12 -0.74
C GLY A 109 -18.26 -11.91 -1.40
N ILE A 110 -19.56 -11.75 -1.10
CA ILE A 110 -20.29 -10.49 -1.28
C ILE A 110 -19.93 -9.63 -0.07
N SER A 111 -19.24 -8.51 -0.31
CA SER A 111 -18.87 -7.60 0.77
C SER A 111 -20.09 -6.88 1.33
N PRO A 112 -20.08 -6.53 2.63
CA PRO A 112 -21.01 -5.55 3.14
C PRO A 112 -20.81 -4.25 2.37
N GLN A 113 -21.82 -3.88 1.59
CA GLN A 113 -21.87 -2.57 0.94
C GLN A 113 -22.14 -1.50 2.00
N ALA A 114 -21.75 -0.25 1.70
CA ALA A 114 -22.10 0.93 2.46
C ALA A 114 -23.63 1.12 2.51
N ASN A 115 -24.32 0.35 3.35
CA ASN A 115 -25.76 0.45 3.53
C ASN A 115 -26.03 0.81 4.99
N LEU A 116 -26.45 2.05 5.19
CA LEU A 116 -27.04 2.41 6.47
C LEU A 116 -28.36 1.68 6.60
N ALA A 117 -28.54 0.92 7.68
CA ALA A 117 -29.84 0.32 7.99
C ALA A 117 -30.92 1.41 7.94
N SER A 118 -31.93 1.23 7.09
CA SER A 118 -33.02 2.19 6.86
C SER A 118 -33.75 2.56 8.16
N GLN A 119 -33.81 1.63 9.12
CA GLN A 119 -34.34 1.85 10.46
C GLN A 119 -33.54 2.87 11.27
N LEU A 120 -32.21 2.90 11.09
CA LEU A 120 -31.33 3.84 11.78
C LEU A 120 -31.52 5.26 11.22
N GLN A 121 -31.79 5.39 9.92
CA GLN A 121 -32.08 6.69 9.30
C GLN A 121 -33.43 7.27 9.72
N ALA A 122 -34.42 6.43 10.06
CA ALA A 122 -35.77 6.88 10.42
C ALA A 122 -35.80 7.79 11.67
N HIS A 123 -34.78 7.70 12.52
CA HIS A 123 -34.67 8.47 13.76
C HIS A 123 -33.65 9.61 13.68
N LEU A 124 -33.06 9.86 12.50
CA LEU A 124 -31.99 10.83 12.34
C LEU A 124 -32.37 11.96 11.40
N THR A 125 -31.98 13.18 11.77
CA THR A 125 -32.15 14.36 10.92
C THR A 125 -30.90 14.58 10.07
N ALA A 126 -31.03 14.46 8.76
CA ALA A 126 -29.94 14.75 7.84
C ALA A 126 -29.75 16.26 7.65
N LYS A 127 -28.51 16.75 7.84
CA LYS A 127 -28.06 18.11 7.54
C LYS A 127 -26.94 18.04 6.50
N THR A 128 -27.22 18.57 5.32
CA THR A 128 -26.24 18.72 4.23
C THR A 128 -26.03 20.21 3.99
N VAL A 129 -24.77 20.65 4.03
CA VAL A 129 -24.41 22.01 3.61
C VAL A 129 -24.35 22.02 2.08
N PRO A 130 -25.03 22.94 1.38
CA PRO A 130 -24.95 23.04 -0.08
C PRO A 130 -23.49 23.09 -0.57
N GLY A 131 -23.16 22.24 -1.55
CA GLY A 131 -21.80 22.12 -2.08
C GLY A 131 -20.84 21.25 -1.25
N SER A 132 -21.25 20.77 -0.07
CA SER A 132 -20.46 19.83 0.73
C SER A 132 -20.61 18.39 0.22
N LYS A 133 -19.50 17.65 0.21
CA LYS A 133 -19.47 16.19 0.04
C LYS A 133 -19.95 15.43 1.28
N ASN A 134 -20.20 16.15 2.37
CA ASN A 134 -20.52 15.59 3.68
C ASN A 134 -21.99 15.76 4.02
N THR A 135 -22.60 14.67 4.48
CA THR A 135 -23.92 14.69 5.14
C THR A 135 -23.73 14.34 6.60
N ARG A 136 -24.21 15.20 7.50
CA ARG A 136 -24.24 14.92 8.94
C ARG A 136 -25.62 14.44 9.32
N TYR A 137 -25.69 13.39 10.13
CA TYR A 137 -26.93 12.88 10.69
C TYR A 137 -26.96 13.17 12.18
N MET A 138 -28.05 13.81 12.61
CA MET A 138 -28.24 14.28 13.97
C MET A 138 -29.28 13.43 14.70
N ASP A 139 -29.10 13.18 15.99
CA ASP A 139 -30.14 12.60 16.86
C ASP A 139 -31.22 13.63 17.25
N ALA A 140 -32.14 13.21 18.13
CA ALA A 140 -33.25 14.05 18.60
C ALA A 140 -32.76 15.25 19.44
N GLU A 141 -31.62 15.11 20.10
CA GLU A 141 -30.92 16.12 20.89
C GLU A 141 -30.05 17.04 20.03
N ASN A 142 -30.08 16.87 18.70
CA ASN A 142 -29.31 17.64 17.73
C ASN A 142 -27.78 17.52 17.95
N GLN A 143 -27.33 16.34 18.38
CA GLN A 143 -25.92 15.93 18.37
C GLN A 143 -25.60 15.15 17.08
N VAL A 144 -24.38 15.33 16.55
CA VAL A 144 -23.94 14.54 15.39
C VAL A 144 -23.68 13.12 15.85
N VAL A 145 -24.35 12.15 15.24
CA VAL A 145 -24.10 10.71 15.48
C VAL A 145 -23.38 10.05 14.31
N LEU A 146 -23.54 10.58 13.10
CA LEU A 146 -22.86 10.09 11.90
C LEU A 146 -22.46 11.24 10.97
N LYS A 147 -21.32 11.07 10.31
CA LYS A 147 -20.91 11.88 9.14
C LYS A 147 -20.65 10.91 7.99
N ILE A 148 -21.32 11.12 6.86
CA ILE A 148 -21.08 10.37 5.64
C ILE A 148 -20.40 11.27 4.62
N GLU A 149 -19.23 10.87 4.18
CA GLU A 149 -18.47 11.50 3.11
C GLU A 149 -18.66 10.74 1.81
N ARG A 150 -18.92 11.48 0.72
CA ARG A 150 -19.12 10.92 -0.62
C ARG A 150 -18.15 11.48 -1.64
N ASP A 151 -17.77 10.66 -2.60
CA ASP A 151 -16.92 11.10 -3.71
C ASP A 151 -17.68 11.95 -4.75
N ARG A 152 -16.99 12.35 -5.82
CA ARG A 152 -17.59 13.12 -6.93
C ARG A 152 -18.69 12.35 -7.68
N LYS A 153 -18.71 11.01 -7.61
CA LYS A 153 -19.74 10.13 -8.18
C LYS A 153 -20.88 9.85 -7.19
N LYS A 154 -20.88 10.51 -6.02
CA LYS A 154 -21.83 10.33 -4.92
C LYS A 154 -21.75 8.96 -4.24
N ARG A 155 -20.68 8.19 -4.45
CA ARG A 155 -20.42 6.92 -3.75
C ARG A 155 -19.96 7.21 -2.33
N VAL A 156 -20.34 6.38 -1.37
CA VAL A 156 -19.84 6.49 0.01
C VAL A 156 -18.34 6.18 0.02
N ARG A 157 -17.55 7.08 0.63
CA ARG A 157 -16.11 6.91 0.85
C ARG A 157 -15.78 6.64 2.30
N GLN A 158 -16.48 7.34 3.20
CA GLN A 158 -16.24 7.22 4.63
C GLN A 158 -17.53 7.41 5.41
N ILE A 159 -17.68 6.65 6.48
CA ILE A 159 -18.68 6.89 7.53
C ILE A 159 -17.94 7.05 8.85
N SER A 160 -18.05 8.24 9.46
CA SER A 160 -17.57 8.51 10.81
C SER A 160 -18.72 8.39 11.80
N TYR A 161 -18.51 7.64 12.87
CA TYR A 161 -19.48 7.37 13.93
C TYR A 161 -19.10 8.15 15.19
N PHE A 162 -20.11 8.79 15.79
CA PHE A 162 -19.92 9.63 16.96
C PHE A 162 -20.80 9.16 18.12
N LYS A 163 -20.27 9.29 19.34
CA LYS A 163 -21.02 9.12 20.59
C LYS A 163 -20.69 10.28 21.50
N ASP A 164 -21.73 10.96 22.02
CA ASP A 164 -21.58 12.12 22.90
C ASP A 164 -20.66 13.21 22.29
N GLY A 165 -20.78 13.42 20.97
CA GLY A 165 -19.96 14.37 20.21
C GLY A 165 -18.51 13.93 19.94
N ARG A 166 -18.11 12.72 20.35
CA ARG A 166 -16.75 12.19 20.19
C ARG A 166 -16.71 11.12 19.10
N LEU A 167 -15.67 11.15 18.26
CA LEU A 167 -15.43 10.12 17.26
C LEU A 167 -15.13 8.78 17.94
N THR A 168 -15.83 7.72 17.54
CA THR A 168 -15.64 6.36 18.08
C THR A 168 -15.23 5.35 17.03
N ARG A 169 -15.58 5.58 15.77
CA ARG A 169 -15.24 4.69 14.65
C ARG A 169 -15.21 5.46 13.33
N GLU A 170 -14.33 5.07 12.42
CA GLU A 170 -14.38 5.46 11.02
C GLU A 170 -14.32 4.22 10.14
N ASP A 171 -15.23 4.15 9.18
CA ASP A 171 -15.29 3.11 8.17
C ASP A 171 -14.97 3.73 6.82
N GLN A 172 -13.98 3.18 6.13
CA GLN A 172 -13.58 3.60 4.79
C GLN A 172 -13.94 2.55 3.75
N TYR A 173 -14.36 3.01 2.58
CA TYR A 173 -14.92 2.18 1.53
C TYR A 173 -14.13 2.33 0.24
N ASP A 174 -13.95 1.20 -0.44
CA ASP A 174 -13.31 1.17 -1.75
C ASP A 174 -14.20 1.80 -2.84
N ASP A 175 -13.73 1.77 -4.08
CA ASP A 175 -14.44 2.32 -5.22
C ASP A 175 -15.72 1.55 -5.62
N HIS A 176 -15.95 0.37 -5.03
CA HIS A 176 -17.17 -0.43 -5.18
C HIS A 176 -18.10 -0.33 -3.95
N GLU A 177 -17.86 0.64 -3.07
CA GLU A 177 -18.61 0.88 -1.82
C GLU A 177 -18.55 -0.31 -0.85
N ARG A 178 -17.48 -1.09 -0.89
CA ARG A 178 -17.23 -2.22 0.01
C ARG A 178 -16.38 -1.75 1.18
N LEU A 179 -16.73 -2.18 2.38
CA LEU A 179 -15.98 -1.82 3.59
C LEU A 179 -14.54 -2.36 3.50
N PHE A 180 -13.57 -1.46 3.49
CA PHE A 180 -12.14 -1.77 3.34
C PHE A 180 -11.45 -1.64 4.70
N VAL A 181 -11.57 -0.49 5.35
CA VAL A 181 -10.89 -0.20 6.61
C VAL A 181 -11.89 0.19 7.68
N SER A 182 -11.67 -0.28 8.91
CA SER A 182 -12.36 0.19 10.10
C SER A 182 -11.36 0.60 11.17
N ASP A 183 -11.37 1.87 11.56
CA ASP A 183 -10.61 2.39 12.69
C ASP A 183 -11.52 2.66 13.88
N TYR A 184 -11.07 2.30 15.08
CA TYR A 184 -11.77 2.51 16.33
C TYR A 184 -10.99 3.50 17.19
N TYR A 185 -11.70 4.42 17.83
CA TYR A 185 -11.11 5.54 18.55
C TYR A 185 -11.57 5.59 20.00
N ALA A 186 -10.67 6.05 20.87
CA ALA A 186 -10.97 6.41 22.25
C ALA A 186 -10.33 7.75 22.63
N GLN A 187 -10.87 8.39 23.65
CA GLN A 187 -10.20 9.52 24.30
C GLN A 187 -9.14 8.96 25.25
N MET A 188 -7.87 9.24 24.93
CA MET A 188 -6.73 8.81 25.74
C MET A 188 -5.94 10.02 26.24
N PRO A 189 -5.29 9.96 27.41
CA PRO A 189 -4.37 10.99 27.84
C PRO A 189 -3.28 11.22 26.79
N ASN A 190 -3.00 12.48 26.47
CA ASN A 190 -1.87 12.82 25.63
C ASN A 190 -0.58 12.51 26.39
N LEU A 191 0.07 11.42 26.00
CA LEU A 191 1.26 10.90 26.68
C LEU A 191 2.43 11.91 26.68
N GLN A 192 2.50 12.81 25.69
CA GLN A 192 3.51 13.86 25.60
C GLN A 192 3.22 15.06 26.53
N ARG A 193 2.02 15.14 27.11
CA ARG A 193 1.58 16.24 27.98
C ARG A 193 1.11 15.75 29.36
N MET A 194 1.51 14.55 29.77
CA MET A 194 1.12 13.95 31.06
C MET A 194 1.62 14.73 32.28
N THR A 195 2.60 15.62 32.13
CA THR A 195 3.14 16.45 33.21
C THR A 195 2.29 17.68 33.53
N LEU A 196 1.21 17.92 32.79
CA LEU A 196 0.26 18.99 33.09
C LEU A 196 -0.62 18.60 34.30
N THR A 197 -0.99 19.58 35.12
CA THR A 197 -1.87 19.40 36.29
C THR A 197 -3.25 18.83 35.93
N GLU A 198 -3.67 18.99 34.67
CA GLU A 198 -4.84 18.34 34.09
C GLU A 198 -4.41 17.61 32.81
N PRO A 199 -4.62 16.29 32.70
CA PRO A 199 -4.26 15.55 31.50
C PRO A 199 -5.13 16.01 30.33
N LEU A 200 -4.48 16.48 29.26
CA LEU A 200 -5.16 16.76 28.00
C LEU A 200 -5.48 15.45 27.29
N PHE A 201 -6.76 15.20 27.02
CA PHE A 201 -7.18 14.03 26.26
C PHE A 201 -7.13 14.31 24.75
N GLN A 202 -6.82 13.28 23.97
CA GLN A 202 -6.85 13.31 22.52
C GLN A 202 -7.55 12.07 21.96
N THR A 203 -8.25 12.24 20.84
CA THR A 203 -8.79 11.14 20.06
C THR A 203 -7.64 10.30 19.51
N THR A 204 -7.54 9.05 19.93
CA THR A 204 -6.45 8.14 19.57
C THR A 204 -7.04 6.88 18.93
N SER A 205 -6.46 6.42 17.82
CA SER A 205 -6.82 5.11 17.26
C SER A 205 -6.35 4.02 18.21
N ILE A 206 -7.26 3.17 18.64
CA ILE A 206 -7.00 2.06 19.55
C ILE A 206 -6.96 0.71 18.81
N GLN A 207 -7.58 0.64 17.64
CA GLN A 207 -7.62 -0.53 16.80
C GLN A 207 -7.88 -0.12 15.35
N GLY A 208 -7.11 -0.67 14.41
CA GLY A 208 -7.33 -0.52 12.98
C GLY A 208 -7.47 -1.88 12.31
N LEU A 209 -8.47 -2.03 11.44
CA LEU A 209 -8.76 -3.28 10.73
C LEU A 209 -8.65 -3.06 9.23
N ILE A 210 -7.94 -3.96 8.54
CA ILE A 210 -8.02 -4.12 7.09
C ILE A 210 -8.87 -5.35 6.83
N LEU A 211 -9.97 -5.16 6.10
CA LEU A 211 -10.98 -6.17 5.86
C LEU A 211 -10.82 -6.72 4.46
N ASN A 212 -11.07 -8.01 4.27
CA ASN A 212 -11.18 -8.59 2.94
C ASN A 212 -12.59 -8.43 2.36
N ARG A 213 -12.80 -8.88 1.12
CA ARG A 213 -14.10 -8.84 0.44
C ARG A 213 -15.21 -9.60 1.16
N SER A 214 -14.92 -10.46 2.12
CA SER A 214 -15.92 -11.14 2.93
C SER A 214 -16.25 -10.40 4.24
N GLY A 215 -15.63 -9.25 4.49
CA GLY A 215 -15.75 -8.49 5.74
C GLY A 215 -14.95 -9.10 6.90
N VAL A 216 -14.00 -9.98 6.61
CA VAL A 216 -13.12 -10.60 7.62
C VAL A 216 -11.85 -9.77 7.75
N ALA A 217 -11.40 -9.51 8.97
CA ALA A 217 -10.17 -8.76 9.23
C ALA A 217 -8.93 -9.59 8.86
N VAL A 218 -8.29 -9.24 7.76
CA VAL A 218 -7.01 -9.83 7.32
C VAL A 218 -5.81 -9.14 7.96
N VAL A 219 -5.98 -7.91 8.45
CA VAL A 219 -5.05 -7.30 9.40
C VAL A 219 -5.83 -6.73 10.57
N ASN A 220 -5.34 -7.00 11.78
CA ASN A 220 -5.84 -6.40 13.01
C ASN A 220 -4.68 -5.71 13.75
N GLY A 221 -4.66 -4.39 13.66
CA GLY A 221 -3.67 -3.53 14.30
C GLY A 221 -4.14 -3.01 15.66
N LEU A 222 -3.27 -3.07 16.65
CA LEU A 222 -3.40 -2.47 17.97
C LEU A 222 -2.21 -1.50 18.15
N PRO A 223 -2.31 -0.25 17.65
CA PRO A 223 -1.18 0.66 17.56
C PRO A 223 -0.56 1.01 18.92
N LEU A 224 -1.40 1.07 19.97
CA LEU A 224 -0.96 1.40 21.33
C LEU A 224 -0.01 0.37 21.94
N THR A 225 -0.09 -0.88 21.49
CA THR A 225 0.78 -1.96 21.94
C THR A 225 1.73 -2.43 20.84
N GLN A 226 1.78 -1.74 19.70
CA GLN A 226 2.58 -2.10 18.53
C GLN A 226 2.37 -3.57 18.15
N GLN A 227 1.11 -3.99 18.02
CA GLN A 227 0.76 -5.35 17.62
C GLN A 227 -0.09 -5.34 16.36
N TYR A 228 0.44 -5.91 15.28
CA TYR A 228 -0.24 -6.01 14.00
C TYR A 228 -0.34 -7.47 13.61
N TRP A 229 -1.53 -8.04 13.78
CA TRP A 229 -1.82 -9.42 13.44
C TRP A 229 -2.19 -9.53 11.98
N LEU A 230 -1.41 -10.27 11.21
CA LEU A 230 -1.78 -10.74 9.88
C LEU A 230 -2.59 -12.02 10.04
N ASN A 231 -3.77 -12.04 9.45
CA ASN A 231 -4.69 -13.18 9.47
C ASN A 231 -4.90 -13.74 8.06
N ASN A 232 -5.29 -15.00 7.97
CA ASN A 232 -5.70 -15.62 6.70
C ASN A 232 -7.08 -15.11 6.26
N SER A 233 -7.55 -15.58 5.10
CA SER A 233 -8.86 -15.18 4.54
C SER A 233 -10.06 -15.56 5.42
N ALA A 234 -9.89 -16.50 6.37
CA ALA A 234 -10.88 -16.90 7.37
C ALA A 234 -10.77 -16.13 8.69
N GLY A 235 -9.77 -15.26 8.86
CA GLY A 235 -9.57 -14.46 10.07
C GLY A 235 -8.75 -15.14 11.15
N GLU A 236 -8.07 -16.24 10.81
CA GLU A 236 -7.18 -16.95 11.73
C GLU A 236 -5.77 -16.34 11.70
N PRO A 237 -5.10 -16.18 12.85
CA PRO A 237 -3.80 -15.52 12.92
C PRO A 237 -2.71 -16.34 12.23
N ILE A 238 -1.97 -15.70 11.32
CA ILE A 238 -0.80 -16.25 10.65
C ILE A 238 0.47 -15.82 11.38
N LYS A 239 0.60 -14.50 11.62
CA LYS A 239 1.82 -13.91 12.16
C LYS A 239 1.55 -12.57 12.84
N LEU A 240 2.31 -12.30 13.90
CA LEU A 240 2.33 -11.01 14.60
C LEU A 240 3.54 -10.18 14.15
N PHE A 241 3.31 -8.90 13.95
CA PHE A 241 4.29 -7.89 13.59
C PHE A 241 4.22 -6.69 14.56
N THR A 242 5.27 -5.87 14.56
CA THR A 242 5.33 -4.67 15.41
C THR A 242 4.96 -3.39 14.68
N ASP A 243 4.94 -3.44 13.35
CA ASP A 243 4.63 -2.32 12.47
C ASP A 243 3.99 -2.78 11.15
N MET A 244 3.21 -1.91 10.50
CA MET A 244 2.58 -2.21 9.21
C MET A 244 3.60 -2.41 8.07
N ASN A 245 4.71 -1.66 8.07
CA ASN A 245 5.76 -1.80 7.07
C ASN A 245 6.44 -3.17 7.17
N GLU A 246 6.47 -3.81 8.36
CA GLU A 246 6.98 -5.18 8.48
C GLU A 246 6.07 -6.21 7.78
N ILE A 247 4.75 -5.99 7.77
CA ILE A 247 3.81 -6.85 7.02
C ILE A 247 4.06 -6.69 5.52
N LEU A 248 4.21 -5.45 5.04
CA LEU A 248 4.51 -5.15 3.63
C LEU A 248 5.85 -5.78 3.20
N VAL A 249 6.90 -5.61 4.01
CA VAL A 249 8.23 -6.22 3.76
C VAL A 249 8.12 -7.74 3.74
N TRP A 250 7.42 -8.35 4.71
CA TRP A 250 7.20 -9.79 4.73
C TRP A 250 6.43 -10.25 3.48
N TRP A 251 5.42 -9.52 3.05
CA TRP A 251 4.67 -9.82 1.84
C TRP A 251 5.54 -9.73 0.59
N LEU A 252 6.39 -8.71 0.46
CA LEU A 252 7.35 -8.61 -0.64
C LEU A 252 8.31 -9.82 -0.64
N VAL A 253 8.90 -10.17 0.51
CA VAL A 253 9.84 -11.32 0.60
C VAL A 253 9.20 -12.62 0.09
N ASN A 254 7.98 -12.93 0.54
CA ASN A 254 7.27 -14.16 0.14
C ASN A 254 6.95 -14.20 -1.36
N ASN A 255 6.89 -13.03 -1.99
CA ASN A 255 6.60 -12.88 -3.41
C ASN A 255 7.85 -12.91 -4.30
N PHE A 256 9.02 -12.60 -3.75
CA PHE A 256 10.27 -12.54 -4.52
C PHE A 256 11.16 -13.77 -4.34
N VAL A 257 11.15 -14.40 -3.16
CA VAL A 257 12.10 -15.47 -2.77
C VAL A 257 12.12 -16.70 -3.69
N HIS A 258 11.05 -16.93 -4.46
CA HIS A 258 10.94 -18.06 -5.41
C HIS A 258 11.05 -17.62 -6.88
N THR A 259 11.55 -16.42 -7.14
CA THR A 259 11.60 -15.83 -8.48
C THR A 259 13.02 -15.39 -8.82
N ASP A 260 13.26 -14.93 -10.05
CA ASP A 260 14.50 -14.21 -10.40
C ASP A 260 14.28 -12.69 -10.56
N ARG A 261 13.07 -12.22 -10.23
CA ARG A 261 12.58 -10.87 -10.53
C ARG A 261 13.31 -9.81 -9.74
N LYS A 262 13.36 -8.61 -10.32
CA LYS A 262 13.98 -7.44 -9.70
C LYS A 262 12.94 -6.48 -9.14
N LEU A 263 13.28 -5.89 -8.00
CA LEU A 263 12.52 -4.85 -7.33
C LEU A 263 13.34 -3.56 -7.38
N TYR A 264 12.92 -2.63 -8.24
CA TYR A 264 13.46 -1.28 -8.29
C TYR A 264 12.81 -0.46 -7.18
N VAL A 265 13.61 0.07 -6.25
CA VAL A 265 13.13 0.78 -5.06
C VAL A 265 14.05 1.96 -4.77
N ASP A 266 13.46 3.12 -4.46
CA ASP A 266 14.23 4.28 -4.03
C ASP A 266 14.87 4.01 -2.66
N VAL A 267 16.15 4.37 -2.50
CA VAL A 267 16.85 4.29 -1.21
C VAL A 267 16.22 5.16 -0.13
N SER A 268 15.43 6.18 -0.51
CA SER A 268 14.69 7.03 0.42
C SER A 268 13.35 6.43 0.88
N SER A 269 12.92 5.30 0.31
CA SER A 269 11.66 4.66 0.71
C SER A 269 11.73 4.14 2.15
N GLU A 270 10.62 4.22 2.87
CA GLU A 270 10.53 3.79 4.27
C GLU A 270 10.83 2.30 4.46
N ILE A 271 10.54 1.46 3.46
CA ILE A 271 10.77 0.02 3.52
C ILE A 271 12.18 -0.39 3.11
N PHE A 272 12.93 0.49 2.45
CA PHE A 272 14.24 0.14 1.90
C PHE A 272 15.26 -0.32 2.97
N PRO A 273 15.39 0.35 4.14
CA PRO A 273 16.30 -0.11 5.19
C PRO A 273 16.00 -1.52 5.69
N ALA A 274 14.72 -1.92 5.74
CA ALA A 274 14.35 -3.27 6.13
C ALA A 274 14.66 -4.29 5.03
N LEU A 275 14.34 -3.96 3.78
CA LEU A 275 14.57 -4.84 2.64
C LEU A 275 16.05 -5.19 2.42
N VAL A 276 16.95 -4.19 2.51
CA VAL A 276 18.38 -4.40 2.22
C VAL A 276 19.09 -5.31 3.24
N GLN A 277 18.54 -5.42 4.46
CA GLN A 277 19.09 -6.28 5.51
C GLN A 277 18.67 -7.75 5.37
N LEU A 278 17.67 -8.06 4.52
CA LEU A 278 17.16 -9.41 4.34
C LEU A 278 17.94 -10.16 3.25
N PRO A 279 18.69 -11.23 3.58
CA PRO A 279 19.48 -11.99 2.60
C PRO A 279 18.67 -12.45 1.39
N GLU A 280 17.43 -12.85 1.61
CA GLU A 280 16.48 -13.33 0.59
C GLU A 280 16.14 -12.27 -0.45
N MET A 281 16.30 -10.97 -0.14
CA MET A 281 15.99 -9.87 -1.05
C MET A 281 17.22 -9.33 -1.79
N GLN A 282 18.44 -9.61 -1.33
CA GLN A 282 19.66 -8.94 -1.80
C GLN A 282 19.93 -9.11 -3.30
N SER A 283 19.58 -10.28 -3.85
CA SER A 283 19.68 -10.59 -5.30
C SER A 283 18.56 -9.95 -6.13
N HIS A 284 17.48 -9.50 -5.50
CA HIS A 284 16.30 -8.95 -6.15
C HIS A 284 16.30 -7.42 -6.16
N LEU A 285 16.87 -6.79 -5.14
CA LEU A 285 16.83 -5.34 -4.98
C LEU A 285 17.74 -4.66 -6.01
N ILE A 286 17.18 -3.67 -6.70
CA ILE A 286 17.91 -2.68 -7.49
C ILE A 286 17.64 -1.32 -6.86
N PRO A 287 18.55 -0.82 -5.99
CA PRO A 287 18.39 0.47 -5.36
C PRO A 287 18.48 1.61 -6.38
N ILE A 288 17.57 2.58 -6.25
CA ILE A 288 17.54 3.82 -7.03
C ILE A 288 17.99 4.96 -6.11
N VAL A 289 19.00 5.72 -6.53
CA VAL A 289 19.50 6.88 -5.81
C VAL A 289 19.11 8.14 -6.57
N HIS A 290 17.96 8.71 -6.20
CA HIS A 290 17.47 9.96 -6.75
C HIS A 290 18.00 11.20 -6.03
N ASP A 291 18.24 11.10 -4.73
CA ASP A 291 18.76 12.15 -3.87
C ASP A 291 19.83 11.62 -2.91
N GLY A 292 20.58 12.55 -2.31
CA GLY A 292 21.84 12.30 -1.60
C GLY A 292 21.84 11.02 -0.76
N ALA A 293 22.66 10.07 -1.20
CA ALA A 293 22.99 8.88 -0.44
C ALA A 293 24.47 8.89 -0.08
N ASP A 294 24.78 8.51 1.16
CA ASP A 294 26.15 8.30 1.61
C ASP A 294 26.75 7.11 0.86
N ALA A 295 27.82 7.37 0.10
CA ALA A 295 28.49 6.34 -0.68
C ALA A 295 29.05 5.21 0.21
N GLU A 296 29.45 5.51 1.45
CA GLU A 296 29.91 4.49 2.40
C GLU A 296 28.77 3.56 2.79
N ALA A 297 27.59 4.11 3.08
CA ALA A 297 26.40 3.32 3.38
C ALA A 297 26.04 2.39 2.20
N LEU A 298 26.10 2.90 0.97
CA LEU A 298 25.81 2.10 -0.24
C LEU A 298 26.84 0.99 -0.50
N GLN A 299 28.12 1.19 -0.12
CA GLN A 299 29.17 0.17 -0.32
C GLN A 299 28.97 -1.07 0.55
N THR A 300 28.40 -0.88 1.74
CA THR A 300 28.12 -1.99 2.69
C THR A 300 26.94 -2.86 2.25
N MET A 301 26.12 -2.38 1.32
CA MET A 301 25.00 -3.15 0.78
C MET A 301 25.51 -4.29 -0.09
N SER A 302 24.92 -5.47 0.02
CA SER A 302 25.31 -6.65 -0.76
C SER A 302 24.70 -6.69 -2.16
N THR A 303 23.82 -5.75 -2.51
CA THR A 303 23.21 -5.64 -3.86
C THR A 303 24.27 -5.41 -4.94
N SER A 304 24.09 -6.02 -6.11
CA SER A 304 25.11 -5.99 -7.17
C SER A 304 24.91 -4.88 -8.21
N VAL A 305 23.69 -4.33 -8.32
CA VAL A 305 23.31 -3.35 -9.34
C VAL A 305 22.67 -2.12 -8.69
N PHE A 306 23.11 -0.92 -9.07
CA PHE A 306 22.54 0.36 -8.63
C PHE A 306 22.11 1.21 -9.81
N LEU A 307 21.00 1.94 -9.66
CA LEU A 307 20.61 3.05 -10.53
C LEU A 307 20.91 4.36 -9.81
N ILE A 308 21.76 5.21 -10.38
CA ILE A 308 22.20 6.45 -9.71
C ILE A 308 21.94 7.64 -10.62
N SER A 309 21.19 8.63 -10.13
CA SER A 309 20.93 9.86 -10.88
C SER A 309 22.22 10.62 -11.18
N GLN A 310 22.30 11.18 -12.39
CA GLN A 310 23.51 11.78 -12.96
C GLN A 310 24.17 12.84 -12.07
N GLN A 311 23.38 13.61 -11.29
CA GLN A 311 23.92 14.61 -10.36
C GLN A 311 24.81 14.01 -9.26
N PHE A 312 24.70 12.70 -8.99
CA PHE A 312 25.53 11.96 -8.02
C PHE A 312 26.63 11.14 -8.68
N SER A 313 27.18 11.66 -9.79
CA SER A 313 28.25 10.98 -10.54
C SER A 313 29.52 10.67 -9.73
N SER A 314 29.81 11.41 -8.66
CA SER A 314 30.91 11.12 -7.73
C SER A 314 30.67 9.82 -6.95
N VAL A 315 29.46 9.65 -6.41
CA VAL A 315 29.01 8.41 -5.74
C VAL A 315 29.05 7.24 -6.72
N ALA A 316 28.54 7.44 -7.94
CA ALA A 316 28.59 6.43 -8.99
C ALA A 316 30.02 5.99 -9.34
N LYS A 317 30.99 6.92 -9.39
CA LYS A 317 32.40 6.59 -9.65
C LYS A 317 33.01 5.75 -8.52
N GLN A 318 32.68 6.03 -7.27
CA GLN A 318 33.18 5.25 -6.13
C GLN A 318 32.62 3.83 -6.14
N LEU A 319 31.32 3.66 -6.37
CA LEU A 319 30.67 2.34 -6.36
C LEU A 319 31.07 1.43 -7.53
N ARG A 320 31.40 1.99 -8.70
CA ARG A 320 31.84 1.22 -9.89
C ARG A 320 33.08 0.36 -9.68
N GLN A 321 33.85 0.60 -8.61
CA GLN A 321 35.03 -0.20 -8.30
C GLN A 321 34.67 -1.64 -7.91
N SER A 322 33.45 -1.88 -7.43
CA SER A 322 33.01 -3.20 -6.95
C SER A 322 31.60 -3.59 -7.38
N ARG A 323 30.85 -2.71 -8.06
CA ARG A 323 29.42 -2.89 -8.39
C ARG A 323 29.10 -2.55 -9.83
N ASP A 324 28.00 -3.10 -10.35
CA ASP A 324 27.38 -2.62 -11.58
C ASP A 324 26.56 -1.35 -11.28
N VAL A 325 26.91 -0.23 -11.92
CA VAL A 325 26.27 1.06 -11.67
C VAL A 325 25.82 1.66 -13.00
N LYS A 326 24.50 1.72 -13.17
CA LYS A 326 23.86 2.38 -14.30
C LYS A 326 23.50 3.81 -13.89
N VAL A 327 24.01 4.77 -14.64
CA VAL A 327 23.68 6.18 -14.43
C VAL A 327 22.39 6.48 -15.16
N ILE A 328 21.42 7.06 -14.45
CA ILE A 328 20.13 7.51 -14.98
C ILE A 328 20.11 9.04 -15.07
N GLU A 329 19.17 9.59 -15.85
CA GLU A 329 19.00 11.04 -15.99
C GLU A 329 18.78 11.71 -14.63
N SER A 330 19.09 13.01 -14.57
CA SER A 330 18.80 13.81 -13.39
C SER A 330 17.34 14.20 -13.38
N TRP A 331 16.62 13.91 -12.29
CA TRP A 331 15.20 14.30 -12.19
C TRP A 331 15.01 15.83 -12.19
N TYR A 332 16.01 16.61 -11.73
CA TYR A 332 15.99 18.08 -11.82
C TYR A 332 15.81 18.61 -13.25
N GLN A 333 16.20 17.84 -14.28
CA GLN A 333 16.00 18.23 -15.68
C GLN A 333 14.52 18.26 -16.10
N PHE A 334 13.63 17.70 -15.28
CA PHE A 334 12.20 17.62 -15.54
C PHE A 334 11.36 18.56 -14.65
N MET A 335 12.01 19.40 -13.85
CA MET A 335 11.40 20.39 -12.95
C MET A 335 11.27 21.79 -13.58
N SER A 336 11.59 21.93 -14.87
CA SER A 336 11.67 23.21 -15.61
C SER A 336 10.34 23.67 -16.22
#